data_AF-A0AAW1IB96-F1
#
_entry.id   AF-A0AAW1IB96-F1
#
_cell.length_a   1.000
_cell.length_b   1.000
_cell.length_c   1.000
_cell.angle_alpha   90.00
_cell.angle_beta   90.00
_cell.angle_gamma   90.00
#
_symmetry.space_group_name_H-M   'P 1'
#
loop_
_entity.id
_entity.type
_entity.pdbx_description
1 polymer ?
#
loop_
_entity_poly.entity_id
_entity_poly.type
_entity_poly.pdbx_seq_one_letter_code
_entity_poly.pdbx_strand_id
1 'polypeptide(L)'
;MSNQNLHLPVVNLNSNKCLIKENAKLEKQVLITNVQKQVEEKEPVKCEEVHTGNNVTVEQKQELTDLLNEFGGCVAKNIFEIGKTDVVEMKIKEYRISRPVSSKPYKANIETRMANGRKQESLRKQLRVMRVQYYW
;
A
#
# COMPACT_ATOMS: atom_id res chain seq x y z
N MET A 1 13.36 -2.53 50.78
CA MET A 1 12.75 -2.96 49.51
C MET A 1 12.86 -1.80 48.53
N SER A 2 13.53 -2.01 47.39
CA SER A 2 13.86 -0.94 46.43
C SER A 2 12.63 -0.51 45.65
N ASN A 3 12.21 0.74 45.83
CA ASN A 3 11.21 1.38 44.97
C ASN A 3 11.80 1.52 43.56
N GLN A 4 11.38 0.66 42.63
CA GLN A 4 11.73 0.81 41.22
C GLN A 4 10.93 1.98 40.66
N ASN A 5 11.59 3.12 40.46
CA ASN A 5 11.01 4.28 39.79
C ASN A 5 10.75 3.92 38.31
N LEU A 6 9.52 3.52 38.01
CA LEU A 6 9.04 3.27 36.65
C LEU A 6 8.71 4.60 35.98
N HIS A 7 9.58 5.05 35.08
CA HIS A 7 9.30 6.20 34.21
C HIS A 7 8.55 5.72 32.96
N LEU A 8 7.28 6.08 32.84
CA LEU A 8 6.48 5.87 31.63
C LEU A 8 6.58 7.11 30.73
N PRO A 9 7.04 6.98 29.48
CA PRO A 9 6.97 8.08 28.52
C PRO A 9 5.51 8.32 28.15
N VAL A 10 5.01 9.54 28.42
CA VAL A 10 3.66 9.98 28.04
C VAL A 10 3.77 10.83 26.79
N VAL A 11 3.12 10.39 25.70
CA VAL A 11 3.03 11.14 24.45
C VAL A 11 1.61 11.70 24.33
N ASN A 12 1.49 13.03 24.27
CA ASN A 12 0.21 13.68 24.00
C ASN A 12 -0.01 13.72 22.48
N LEU A 13 -0.99 12.96 21.99
CA LEU A 13 -1.37 12.94 20.57
C LEU A 13 -2.46 13.97 20.23
N ASN A 14 -3.01 14.68 21.22
CA ASN A 14 -3.95 15.77 21.00
C ASN A 14 -3.20 17.11 20.92
N SER A 15 -3.51 17.92 19.92
CA SER A 15 -2.94 19.26 19.71
C SER A 15 -3.26 20.28 20.83
N ASN A 16 -4.06 19.87 21.83
CA ASN A 16 -4.46 20.70 22.95
C ASN A 16 -3.51 20.50 24.15
N LYS A 17 -3.16 21.57 24.83
CA LYS A 17 -2.35 21.53 26.06
C LYS A 17 -3.13 20.78 27.16
N CYS A 18 -2.62 19.65 27.61
CA CYS A 18 -3.19 18.89 28.72
C CYS A 18 -2.35 19.13 29.98
N LEU A 19 -2.97 19.60 31.05
CA LEU A 19 -2.34 19.75 32.37
C LEU A 19 -2.61 18.49 33.18
N ILE A 20 -1.60 17.62 33.30
CA ILE A 20 -1.67 16.42 34.13
C ILE A 20 -1.35 16.82 35.57
N LYS A 21 -2.29 16.62 36.50
CA LYS A 21 -2.07 16.85 37.93
C LYS A 21 -1.26 15.69 38.52
N GLU A 22 -0.37 16.00 39.44
CA GLU A 22 0.39 15.00 40.19
C GLU A 22 -0.60 14.08 40.95
N ASN A 23 -0.40 12.75 40.83
CA ASN A 23 -1.29 11.69 41.35
C ASN A 23 -2.64 11.49 40.62
N ALA A 24 -2.82 12.04 39.42
CA ALA A 24 -4.00 11.72 38.60
C ALA A 24 -3.96 10.26 38.11
N LYS A 25 -5.07 9.54 38.28
CA LYS A 25 -5.24 8.17 37.77
C LYS A 25 -5.32 8.21 36.24
N LEU A 26 -4.28 7.74 35.56
CA LEU A 26 -4.25 7.62 34.10
C LEU A 26 -5.00 6.35 33.69
N GLU A 27 -6.13 6.50 33.02
CA GLU A 27 -6.80 5.38 32.37
C GLU A 27 -6.18 5.14 30.99
N LYS A 28 -5.78 3.90 30.72
CA LYS A 28 -5.23 3.50 29.42
C LYS A 28 -6.34 3.52 28.38
N GLN A 29 -6.53 4.64 27.70
CA GLN A 29 -7.41 4.71 26.54
C GLN A 29 -6.65 4.27 25.29
N VAL A 30 -6.98 3.10 24.77
CA VAL A 30 -6.57 2.69 23.42
C VAL A 30 -7.58 3.32 22.47
N LEU A 31 -7.21 4.47 21.88
CA LEU A 31 -7.96 5.05 20.78
C LEU A 31 -7.79 4.15 19.56
N ILE A 32 -8.75 3.25 19.34
CA ILE A 32 -8.93 2.60 18.05
C ILE A 32 -9.62 3.64 17.18
N THR A 33 -8.83 4.53 16.56
CA THR A 33 -9.37 5.36 15.49
C THR A 33 -9.68 4.41 14.34
N ASN A 34 -10.98 4.18 14.08
CA ASN A 34 -11.41 3.76 12.75
C ASN A 34 -10.95 4.88 11.81
N VAL A 35 -9.79 4.69 11.19
CA VAL A 35 -9.35 5.55 10.10
C VAL A 35 -10.35 5.29 8.99
N GLN A 36 -11.37 6.12 8.91
CA GLN A 36 -12.15 6.25 7.67
C GLN A 36 -11.11 6.65 6.64
N LYS A 37 -10.68 5.66 5.86
CA LYS A 37 -9.69 5.80 4.80
C LYS A 37 -10.21 6.93 3.94
N GLN A 38 -9.58 8.10 4.04
CA GLN A 38 -9.87 9.19 3.13
C GLN A 38 -9.64 8.59 1.74
N VAL A 39 -10.72 8.49 0.96
CA VAL A 39 -10.61 8.16 -0.44
C VAL A 39 -9.84 9.32 -1.02
N GLU A 40 -8.53 9.17 -1.17
CA GLU A 40 -7.70 10.12 -1.90
C GLU A 40 -8.42 10.35 -3.24
N GLU A 41 -8.85 11.59 -3.49
CA GLU A 41 -9.51 11.95 -4.74
C GLU A 41 -8.53 11.65 -5.87
N LYS A 42 -8.83 10.58 -6.62
CA LYS A 42 -7.99 10.15 -7.74
C LYS A 42 -8.17 11.13 -8.90
N GLU A 43 -7.09 11.36 -9.63
CA GLU A 43 -7.17 12.13 -10.87
C GLU A 43 -8.15 11.43 -11.85
N PRO A 44 -9.11 12.17 -12.43
CA PRO A 44 -10.08 11.59 -13.33
C PRO A 44 -9.38 11.01 -14.57
N VAL A 45 -9.90 9.87 -15.03
CA VAL A 45 -9.53 9.24 -16.29
C VAL A 45 -10.10 10.07 -17.43
N LYS A 46 -9.25 10.44 -18.39
CA LYS A 46 -9.66 11.14 -19.62
C LYS A 46 -9.99 10.12 -20.70
N CYS A 47 -10.93 10.44 -21.58
CA CYS A 47 -11.30 9.58 -22.72
C CYS A 47 -10.13 9.25 -23.66
N GLU A 48 -9.12 10.13 -23.74
CA GLU A 48 -7.91 9.91 -24.53
C GLU A 48 -7.01 8.81 -23.95
N GLU A 49 -7.06 8.60 -22.64
CA GLU A 49 -6.26 7.58 -21.93
C GLU A 49 -6.86 6.17 -22.08
N VAL A 50 -8.15 6.09 -22.40
CA VAL A 50 -8.87 4.82 -22.57
C VAL A 50 -8.58 4.26 -23.96
N HIS A 51 -8.00 3.06 -24.00
CA HIS A 51 -7.69 2.36 -25.24
C HIS A 51 -8.75 1.29 -25.51
N THR A 52 -9.50 1.44 -26.61
CA THR A 52 -10.55 0.51 -27.05
C THR A 52 -10.24 -0.05 -28.43
N GLY A 53 -10.88 -1.17 -28.79
CA GLY A 53 -10.80 -1.69 -30.15
C GLY A 53 -11.56 -0.82 -31.16
N ASN A 54 -11.31 -1.04 -32.45
CA ASN A 54 -11.90 -0.26 -33.56
C ASN A 54 -13.43 -0.37 -33.69
N ASN A 55 -14.05 -1.33 -32.99
CA ASN A 55 -15.49 -1.59 -33.06
C ASN A 55 -16.31 -0.80 -32.03
N VAL A 56 -15.67 0.07 -31.24
CA VAL A 56 -16.32 0.82 -30.15
C VAL A 56 -16.62 2.25 -30.63
N THR A 57 -17.86 2.70 -30.43
CA THR A 57 -18.24 4.08 -30.78
C THR A 57 -17.68 5.08 -29.76
N VAL A 58 -17.62 6.36 -30.15
CA VAL A 58 -17.17 7.43 -29.26
C VAL A 58 -18.06 7.53 -28.02
N GLU A 59 -19.38 7.33 -28.17
CA GLU A 59 -20.35 7.35 -27.07
C GLU A 59 -20.10 6.22 -26.07
N GLN A 60 -19.87 4.99 -26.54
CA GLN A 60 -19.55 3.84 -25.68
C GLN A 60 -18.22 4.04 -24.95
N LYS A 61 -17.26 4.69 -25.61
CA LYS A 61 -15.98 5.03 -24.99
C LYS A 61 -16.14 6.08 -23.89
N GLN A 62 -17.02 7.05 -24.10
CA GLN A 62 -17.36 8.07 -23.10
C GLN A 62 -18.03 7.43 -21.89
N GLU A 63 -19.05 6.59 -22.11
CA GLU A 63 -19.77 5.86 -21.07
C GLU A 63 -18.83 4.98 -20.23
N LEU A 64 -17.89 4.29 -20.86
CA LEU A 64 -16.85 3.53 -20.15
C LEU A 64 -15.96 4.44 -19.29
N THR A 65 -15.60 5.63 -19.79
CA THR A 65 -14.76 6.57 -19.05
C THR A 65 -15.48 7.11 -17.82
N ASP A 66 -16.77 7.41 -17.95
CA ASP A 66 -17.61 7.87 -16.84
C ASP A 66 -17.73 6.77 -15.76
N LEU A 67 -17.92 5.51 -16.18
CA LEU A 67 -17.98 4.35 -15.30
C LEU A 67 -16.65 4.09 -14.58
N LEU A 68 -15.52 4.27 -15.27
CA LEU A 68 -14.19 4.18 -14.67
C LEU A 68 -13.95 5.26 -13.61
N ASN A 69 -14.50 6.46 -13.81
CA ASN A 69 -14.41 7.55 -12.84
C ASN A 69 -15.35 7.35 -11.66
N GLU A 70 -16.57 6.85 -11.90
CA GLU A 70 -17.53 6.49 -10.84
C GLU A 70 -16.96 5.42 -9.90
N PHE A 71 -16.34 4.38 -10.47
CA PHE A 71 -15.70 3.30 -9.72
C PHE A 71 -14.19 3.47 -9.59
N GLY A 72 -13.68 4.71 -9.64
CA GLY A 72 -12.25 5.02 -9.63
C GLY A 72 -11.53 4.47 -8.40
N GLY A 73 -12.22 4.32 -7.26
CA GLY A 73 -11.68 3.68 -6.05
C GLY A 73 -11.31 2.21 -6.22
N CYS A 74 -11.98 1.50 -7.13
CA CYS A 74 -11.83 0.05 -7.36
C CYS A 74 -10.83 -0.27 -8.48
N VAL A 75 -10.55 0.69 -9.35
CA VAL A 75 -9.66 0.51 -10.50
C VAL A 75 -8.33 1.21 -10.24
N ALA A 76 -7.23 0.49 -10.47
CA ALA A 76 -5.90 1.06 -10.38
C ALA A 76 -5.55 1.76 -11.71
N LYS A 77 -5.40 3.09 -11.70
CA LYS A 77 -4.94 3.85 -12.88
C LYS A 77 -3.44 3.64 -13.11
N ASN A 78 -2.68 3.57 -12.02
CA ASN A 78 -1.22 3.38 -12.04
C ASN A 78 -0.79 2.12 -11.27
N ILE A 79 0.39 1.59 -11.62
CA ILE A 79 0.99 0.45 -10.91
C ILE A 79 1.24 0.74 -9.42
N PHE A 80 1.38 2.01 -9.05
CA PHE A 80 1.51 2.46 -7.65
C PHE A 80 0.23 2.27 -6.83
N GLU A 81 -0.92 2.14 -7.49
CA GLU A 81 -2.20 1.82 -6.86
C GLU A 81 -2.39 0.30 -6.72
N ILE A 82 -1.63 -0.49 -7.47
CA ILE A 82 -1.66 -1.95 -7.40
C ILE A 82 -0.96 -2.39 -6.11
N GLY A 83 -1.72 -3.05 -5.23
CA GLY A 83 -1.17 -3.60 -3.99
C GLY A 83 -1.11 -2.61 -2.82
N LYS A 84 -1.86 -1.48 -2.86
CA LYS A 84 -2.16 -0.68 -1.65
C LYS A 84 -2.85 -1.59 -0.61
N THR A 85 -2.03 -2.20 0.23
CA THR A 85 -2.45 -3.06 1.32
C THR A 85 -2.36 -2.26 2.61
N ASP A 86 -3.37 -2.34 3.46
CA ASP A 86 -3.39 -1.66 4.77
C ASP A 86 -2.42 -2.30 5.78
N VAL A 87 -1.69 -3.33 5.34
CA VAL A 87 -0.74 -4.12 6.14
C VAL A 87 0.68 -3.79 5.70
N VAL A 88 1.48 -3.27 6.64
CA VAL A 88 2.90 -2.93 6.43
C VAL A 88 3.75 -4.15 6.05
N GLU A 89 3.38 -5.33 6.56
CA GLU A 89 4.09 -6.59 6.31
C GLU A 89 3.09 -7.75 6.20
N MET A 90 3.15 -8.50 5.08
CA MET A 90 2.36 -9.71 4.93
C MET A 90 3.10 -10.92 5.52
N LYS A 91 2.66 -11.40 6.68
CA LYS A 91 3.17 -12.65 7.28
C LYS A 91 2.54 -13.87 6.60
N ILE A 92 3.32 -14.57 5.78
CA ILE A 92 2.91 -15.84 5.19
C ILE A 92 3.02 -16.93 6.27
N LYS A 93 1.88 -17.51 6.68
CA LYS A 93 1.86 -18.57 7.68
C LYS A 93 2.26 -19.89 7.02
N GLU A 94 3.31 -20.52 7.54
CA GLU A 94 3.68 -21.88 7.17
C GLU A 94 3.01 -22.91 8.08
N TYR A 95 2.81 -24.13 7.56
CA TYR A 95 2.35 -25.26 8.37
C TYR A 95 3.48 -25.73 9.31
N ARG A 96 3.14 -26.24 10.50
CA ARG A 96 4.15 -26.68 11.50
C ARG A 96 5.15 -27.72 11.00
N ILE A 97 4.79 -28.49 9.99
CA ILE A 97 5.61 -29.54 9.40
C ILE A 97 6.34 -29.09 8.11
N SER A 98 6.23 -27.81 7.73
CA SER A 98 6.92 -27.28 6.55
C SER A 98 8.43 -27.40 6.72
N ARG A 99 9.11 -27.55 5.58
CA ARG A 99 10.56 -27.51 5.50
C ARG A 99 10.95 -26.67 4.29
N PRO A 100 12.05 -25.90 4.35
CA PRO A 100 12.51 -25.12 3.21
C PRO A 100 12.86 -26.05 2.06
N VAL A 101 12.39 -25.71 0.86
CA VAL A 101 12.72 -26.41 -0.38
C VAL A 101 13.57 -25.50 -1.25
N SER A 102 14.76 -25.98 -1.62
CA SER A 102 15.64 -25.30 -2.56
C SER A 102 15.68 -26.07 -3.87
N SER A 103 15.13 -25.50 -4.94
CA SER A 103 15.17 -26.06 -6.29
C SER A 103 16.14 -25.28 -7.17
N LYS A 104 16.92 -26.00 -7.98
CA LYS A 104 17.78 -25.36 -8.99
C LYS A 104 16.88 -24.81 -10.11
N PRO A 105 17.04 -23.54 -10.51
CA PRO A 105 16.25 -22.99 -11.61
C PRO A 105 16.59 -23.71 -12.91
N TYR A 106 15.58 -23.94 -13.75
CA TYR A 106 15.77 -24.47 -15.09
C TYR A 106 16.60 -23.51 -15.94
N LYS A 107 17.38 -24.05 -16.88
CA LYS A 107 18.12 -23.24 -17.84
C LYS A 107 17.15 -22.57 -18.81
N ALA A 108 17.01 -21.25 -18.68
CA ALA A 108 16.27 -20.45 -19.66
C ALA A 108 17.10 -20.24 -20.94
N ASN A 109 16.42 -20.18 -22.10
CA ASN A 109 17.01 -19.76 -23.37
C ASN A 109 17.42 -18.28 -23.33
N ILE A 110 18.33 -17.87 -24.21
CA ILE A 110 18.89 -16.52 -24.32
C ILE A 110 17.78 -15.49 -24.52
N GLU A 111 16.85 -15.73 -25.44
CA GLU A 111 15.74 -14.80 -25.71
C GLU A 111 14.87 -14.57 -24.47
N THR A 112 14.48 -15.66 -23.80
CA THR A 112 13.70 -15.60 -22.56
C THR A 112 14.45 -14.88 -21.45
N ARG A 113 15.77 -15.11 -21.34
CA ARG A 113 16.64 -14.44 -20.35
C ARG A 113 16.71 -12.93 -20.61
N MET A 114 16.87 -12.52 -21.86
CA MET A 114 16.93 -11.10 -22.23
C MET A 114 15.59 -10.40 -22.00
N ALA A 115 14.48 -11.03 -22.40
CA ALA A 115 13.14 -10.49 -22.18
C ALA A 115 12.82 -10.36 -20.68
N ASN A 116 13.12 -11.40 -19.89
CA ASN A 116 12.91 -11.38 -18.44
C ASN A 116 13.86 -10.41 -17.73
N GLY A 117 15.10 -10.26 -18.19
CA GLY A 117 16.07 -9.32 -17.64
C GLY A 117 15.58 -7.87 -17.70
N ARG A 118 15.03 -7.46 -18.85
CA ARG A 118 14.44 -6.11 -18.99
C ARG A 118 13.27 -5.89 -18.04
N LYS A 119 12.38 -6.88 -17.92
CA LYS A 119 11.23 -6.82 -17.00
C LYS A 119 11.69 -6.73 -15.54
N GLN A 120 12.65 -7.56 -15.14
CA GLN A 120 13.24 -7.55 -13.80
C GLN A 120 13.90 -6.21 -13.47
N GLU A 121 14.62 -5.62 -14.41
CA GLU A 121 15.27 -4.33 -14.19
C GLU A 121 14.26 -3.18 -14.09
N SER A 122 13.20 -3.20 -14.89
CA SER A 122 12.09 -2.26 -14.78
C SER A 122 11.45 -2.33 -13.38
N LEU A 123 11.12 -3.54 -12.92
CA LEU A 123 10.56 -3.77 -11.58
C LEU A 123 11.50 -3.29 -10.47
N ARG A 124 12.81 -3.53 -10.60
CA ARG A 124 13.82 -3.06 -9.62
C ARG A 124 13.88 -1.53 -9.56
N LYS A 125 13.85 -0.85 -10.71
CA LYS A 125 13.85 0.62 -10.77
C LYS A 125 12.58 1.18 -10.13
N GLN A 126 11.42 0.60 -10.45
CA GLN A 126 10.14 0.99 -9.85
C GLN A 126 10.11 0.82 -8.33
N LEU A 127 10.56 -0.34 -7.81
CA LEU A 127 10.64 -0.58 -6.37
C LEU A 127 11.59 0.39 -5.64
N ARG A 128 12.67 0.81 -6.31
CA ARG A 128 13.59 1.81 -5.76
C ARG A 128 12.91 3.18 -5.63
N VAL A 129 12.15 3.59 -6.64
CA VAL A 129 11.37 4.85 -6.59
C VAL A 129 10.34 4.79 -5.46
N MET A 130 9.59 3.68 -5.33
CA MET A 130 8.61 3.53 -4.26
C MET A 130 9.24 3.64 -2.88
N ARG A 131 10.39 3.00 -2.62
CA ARG A 131 11.06 3.12 -1.31
C ARG A 131 11.44 4.56 -0.97
N VAL A 132 11.75 5.42 -1.94
CA VAL A 132 12.12 6.81 -1.64
C VAL A 132 10.91 7.65 -1.23
N GLN A 133 9.70 7.32 -1.70
CA GLN A 133 8.48 8.10 -1.41
C GLN A 133 7.88 7.86 -0.02
N TYR A 134 8.19 6.74 0.66
CA TYR A 134 7.58 6.39 1.96
C TYR A 134 8.46 6.72 3.19
N TYR A 135 9.56 7.47 3.04
CA TYR A 135 10.47 7.85 4.15
C TYR A 135 10.51 9.37 4.45
N TRP A 136 9.49 10.12 4.06
CA TRP A 136 9.35 11.55 4.40
C TRP A 136 8.07 11.81 5.18
#